data_AF-A0A7Y6I8A9-F1
#
_entry.id   AF-A0A7Y6I8A9-F1
#
_cell.length_a   1.000
_cell.length_b   1.000
_cell.length_c   1.000
_cell.angle_alpha   90.00
_cell.angle_beta   90.00
_cell.angle_gamma   90.00
#
_symmetry.space_group_name_H-M   'P 1'
#
loop_
_entity.id
_entity.type
_entity.pdbx_description
1 polymer ?
#
loop_
_entity_poly.entity_id
_entity_poly.type
_entity_poly.pdbx_seq_one_letter_code
_entity_poly.pdbx_strand_id
1 'polypeptide(L)'
;MVSNPLNHRLRRAGMRLAVAATVVVTAGMGTAGGAVASSTDESVTVAASWTQVFERADVSVFLCTGREKDHDFCHGRPTTERQKRALAASLREVPGVAKVTFEDCRTAYKRFRKAFADQPDIVAKVRAEDVPESYRIRVRKGTKLAKVVGAAKRMPGVARVSDRTMTDGYNPGRDKDADDVAVFLCGASSLESSSCEKYEKSRTSKRGRGITAEDRNELGREIKAMPEVKRVRFEDQAEAYANFKKSFADNEALLAATEKSDMPESFWIQLKSDADSSKVAAVLEKRPGVSETIDMRCLGMGAELAAGHGLSPDLCG
;
A
#
# COMPACT_ATOMS: atom_id res chain seq x y z
N MET A 1 -26.17 32.61 23.53
CA MET A 1 -25.64 31.67 22.52
C MET A 1 -24.65 32.44 21.66
N VAL A 2 -23.36 32.35 21.97
CA VAL A 2 -22.31 33.10 21.27
C VAL A 2 -21.68 32.15 20.25
N SER A 3 -21.96 32.36 18.98
CA SER A 3 -21.35 31.62 17.87
C SER A 3 -19.86 31.94 17.81
N ASN A 4 -19.00 30.93 17.94
CA ASN A 4 -17.55 31.06 17.92
C ASN A 4 -17.05 31.41 16.50
N PRO A 5 -16.50 32.62 16.25
CA PRO A 5 -16.13 33.09 14.92
C PRO A 5 -14.86 32.42 14.33
N LEU A 6 -14.17 31.58 15.11
CA LEU A 6 -12.98 30.85 14.67
C LEU A 6 -13.31 29.71 13.68
N ASN A 7 -14.48 29.06 13.81
CA ASN A 7 -14.88 27.97 12.92
C ASN A 7 -15.19 28.43 11.48
N HIS A 8 -15.53 29.71 11.28
CA HIS A 8 -15.82 30.24 9.94
C HIS A 8 -14.56 30.65 9.15
N ARG A 9 -13.44 30.95 9.81
CA ARG A 9 -12.21 31.36 9.14
C ARG A 9 -11.41 30.19 8.57
N LEU A 10 -11.47 29.01 9.17
CA LEU A 10 -10.82 27.80 8.65
C LEU A 10 -11.49 27.26 7.37
N ARG A 11 -12.79 27.50 7.18
CA ARG A 11 -13.51 27.13 5.95
C ARG A 11 -13.13 27.95 4.71
N ARG A 12 -12.47 29.11 4.87
CA ARG A 12 -12.02 29.97 3.75
C ARG A 12 -10.52 29.88 3.46
N ALA A 13 -9.72 29.35 4.37
CA ALA A 13 -8.36 28.98 4.04
C ALA A 13 -8.45 27.70 3.21
N GLY A 14 -8.06 27.77 1.94
CA GLY A 14 -8.01 26.62 1.03
C GLY A 14 -7.02 25.57 1.51
N MET A 15 -7.38 24.85 2.57
CA MET A 15 -6.68 23.67 3.02
C MET A 15 -6.95 22.62 1.95
N ARG A 16 -5.99 22.45 1.04
CA ARG A 16 -5.91 21.30 0.15
C ARG A 16 -5.77 20.08 1.06
N LEU A 17 -6.89 19.54 1.54
CA LEU A 17 -6.94 18.21 2.09
C LEU A 17 -6.60 17.30 0.91
N ALA A 18 -5.34 16.84 0.88
CA ALA A 18 -5.02 15.64 0.13
C ALA A 18 -5.97 14.58 0.68
N VAL A 19 -6.90 14.11 -0.15
CA VAL A 19 -7.78 13.00 0.20
C VAL A 19 -6.86 11.81 0.41
N ALA A 20 -6.51 11.53 1.67
CA ALA A 20 -5.85 10.29 2.02
C ALA A 20 -6.92 9.22 1.87
N ALA A 21 -7.00 8.62 0.67
CA ALA A 21 -7.84 7.48 0.40
C ALA A 21 -7.47 6.38 1.40
N THR A 22 -8.27 6.28 2.46
CA THR A 22 -8.03 5.31 3.50
C THR A 22 -8.73 4.04 3.07
N VAL A 23 -7.94 3.06 2.69
CA VAL A 23 -8.43 1.75 2.29
C VAL A 23 -8.94 1.05 3.54
N VAL A 24 -10.27 1.02 3.70
CA VAL A 24 -10.90 0.29 4.80
C VAL A 24 -11.14 -1.15 4.35
N VAL A 25 -10.37 -2.07 4.94
CA VAL A 25 -10.54 -3.51 4.73
C VAL A 25 -11.82 -3.96 5.44
N THR A 26 -12.83 -4.33 4.66
CA THR A 26 -14.02 -5.01 5.19
C THR A 26 -13.66 -6.47 5.45
N ALA A 27 -13.49 -6.84 6.72
CA ALA A 27 -13.44 -8.25 7.11
C ALA A 27 -14.82 -8.88 6.81
N GLY A 28 -14.88 -9.78 5.84
CA GLY A 28 -16.11 -10.52 5.51
C GLY A 28 -16.60 -11.33 6.70
N MET A 29 -17.70 -10.91 7.33
CA MET A 29 -18.39 -11.71 8.34
C MET A 29 -19.21 -12.80 7.64
N GLY A 30 -18.64 -14.00 7.53
CA GLY A 30 -19.39 -15.22 7.25
C GLY A 30 -19.72 -15.94 8.56
N THR A 31 -20.93 -15.79 9.08
CA THR A 31 -21.45 -16.67 10.14
C THR A 31 -22.18 -17.85 9.52
N ALA A 32 -21.58 -19.04 9.56
CA ALA A 32 -22.29 -20.31 9.42
C ALA A 32 -21.61 -21.36 10.32
N GLY A 33 -22.35 -21.81 11.34
CA GLY A 33 -21.89 -22.80 12.30
C GLY A 33 -22.01 -24.23 11.78
N GLY A 34 -21.13 -25.10 12.29
CA GLY A 34 -21.19 -26.56 12.14
C GLY A 34 -19.91 -27.22 12.61
N ALA A 35 -19.92 -27.83 13.80
CA ALA A 35 -18.99 -28.90 14.18
C ALA A 35 -19.43 -30.18 13.41
N VAL A 36 -18.62 -31.17 13.03
CA VAL A 36 -17.43 -31.85 13.55
C VAL A 36 -16.82 -32.67 12.40
N ALA A 37 -15.52 -32.97 12.46
CA ALA A 37 -14.95 -34.33 12.37
C ALA A 37 -13.45 -34.25 12.06
N SER A 38 -12.63 -34.67 13.02
CA SER A 38 -11.21 -34.92 12.83
C SER A 38 -11.05 -36.19 12.00
N SER A 39 -10.61 -36.05 10.75
CA SER A 39 -10.03 -37.14 9.96
C SER A 39 -8.59 -36.79 9.65
N THR A 40 -7.67 -37.49 10.31
CA THR A 40 -6.27 -37.58 9.92
C THR A 40 -6.21 -38.37 8.63
N ASP A 41 -5.83 -37.72 7.54
CA ASP A 41 -5.29 -38.44 6.40
C ASP A 41 -4.06 -37.71 5.85
N GLU A 42 -3.09 -38.54 5.53
CA GLU A 42 -1.69 -38.24 5.31
C GLU A 42 -1.52 -37.82 3.85
N SER A 43 -1.61 -36.51 3.57
CA SER A 43 -1.33 -36.00 2.22
C SER A 43 -0.22 -34.95 2.25
N VAL A 44 0.97 -35.46 1.90
CA VAL A 44 2.07 -34.75 1.23
C VAL A 44 2.89 -33.81 2.12
N THR A 45 3.91 -34.41 2.72
CA THR A 45 5.17 -33.80 3.17
C THR A 45 5.92 -33.13 2.00
N VAL A 46 5.41 -32.00 1.49
CA VAL A 46 6.16 -31.06 0.62
C VAL A 46 6.18 -29.64 1.23
N ALA A 47 5.58 -29.43 2.40
CA ALA A 47 5.65 -28.17 3.13
C ALA A 47 6.89 -28.04 4.05
N ALA A 48 7.59 -29.14 4.35
CA ALA A 48 8.66 -29.18 5.36
C ALA A 48 10.09 -28.95 4.82
N SER A 49 10.28 -28.73 3.51
CA SER A 49 11.60 -28.58 2.89
C SER A 49 11.96 -27.15 2.42
N TRP A 50 11.10 -26.15 2.63
CA TRP A 50 11.33 -24.77 2.14
C TRP A 50 11.47 -23.70 3.24
N THR A 51 11.23 -24.07 4.50
CA THR A 51 11.40 -23.23 5.70
C THR A 51 12.84 -23.19 6.21
N GLN A 52 13.76 -23.95 5.63
CA GLN A 52 15.17 -23.94 5.98
C GLN A 52 16.00 -23.20 4.90
N VAL A 53 16.92 -22.36 5.36
CA VAL A 53 18.04 -21.71 4.64
C VAL A 53 17.90 -20.24 4.20
N PHE A 54 16.88 -19.49 4.61
CA PHE A 54 17.05 -18.03 4.75
C PHE A 54 16.46 -17.56 6.07
N GLU A 55 17.33 -17.31 7.05
CA GLU A 55 16.95 -16.64 8.29
C GLU A 55 16.21 -15.34 7.94
N ARG A 56 14.89 -15.30 8.14
CA ARG A 56 14.11 -14.06 7.99
C ARG A 56 14.75 -13.00 8.89
N ALA A 57 15.29 -11.95 8.30
CA ALA A 57 15.82 -10.83 9.04
C ALA A 57 14.69 -10.22 9.87
N ASP A 58 14.97 -9.85 11.11
CA ASP A 58 14.01 -9.10 11.92
C ASP A 58 13.97 -7.63 11.49
N VAL A 59 15.11 -7.12 10.98
CA VAL A 59 15.28 -5.80 10.37
C VAL A 59 16.18 -5.93 9.13
N SER A 60 15.82 -5.27 8.03
CA SER A 60 16.65 -5.15 6.82
C SER A 60 17.02 -3.68 6.60
N VAL A 61 18.31 -3.41 6.41
CA VAL A 61 18.84 -2.08 6.11
C VAL A 61 19.35 -2.10 4.68
N PHE A 62 18.59 -1.50 3.75
CA PHE A 62 18.93 -1.43 2.33
C PHE A 62 19.85 -0.23 2.07
N LEU A 63 20.89 -0.47 1.29
CA LEU A 63 21.94 0.51 0.99
C LEU A 63 21.56 1.37 -0.23
N CYS A 64 22.12 2.57 -0.29
CA CYS A 64 21.96 3.46 -1.44
C CYS A 64 22.52 2.84 -2.71
N THR A 65 21.75 2.92 -3.80
CA THR A 65 22.16 2.45 -5.13
C THR A 65 22.64 3.60 -6.02
N GLY A 66 22.44 4.85 -5.59
CA GLY A 66 22.73 6.06 -6.36
C GLY A 66 21.56 6.52 -7.22
N ARG A 67 20.44 5.79 -7.22
CA ARG A 67 19.20 6.19 -7.89
C ARG A 67 18.37 7.14 -7.01
N GLU A 68 18.63 7.16 -5.70
CA GLU A 68 17.89 7.92 -4.69
C GLU A 68 18.41 9.36 -4.59
N LYS A 69 18.13 10.19 -5.61
CA LYS A 69 18.66 11.57 -5.72
C LYS A 69 18.19 12.48 -4.57
N ASP A 70 16.91 12.41 -4.23
CA ASP A 70 16.29 13.27 -3.21
C ASP A 70 16.31 12.65 -1.81
N HIS A 71 17.10 11.59 -1.60
CA HIS A 71 17.19 10.91 -0.31
C HIS A 71 18.30 11.50 0.58
N ASP A 72 17.92 11.95 1.78
CA ASP A 72 18.76 12.67 2.74
C ASP A 72 20.11 12.02 3.03
N PHE A 73 20.20 10.69 3.00
CA PHE A 73 21.41 9.93 3.36
C PHE A 73 22.14 9.30 2.17
N CYS A 74 21.58 9.43 0.96
CA CYS A 74 22.18 8.87 -0.26
C CYS A 74 22.79 9.96 -1.15
N HIS A 75 22.17 11.14 -1.23
CA HIS A 75 22.61 12.24 -2.10
C HIS A 75 22.91 11.78 -3.54
N GLY A 76 22.09 10.86 -4.08
CA GLY A 76 22.28 10.29 -5.42
C GLY A 76 23.58 9.49 -5.61
N ARG A 77 24.22 9.00 -4.53
CA ARG A 77 25.45 8.21 -4.61
C ARG A 77 25.26 6.81 -4.01
N PRO A 78 25.88 5.77 -4.59
CA PRO A 78 25.88 4.45 -3.98
C PRO A 78 26.70 4.43 -2.69
N THR A 79 26.36 3.53 -1.78
CA THR A 79 27.09 3.37 -0.53
C THR A 79 28.51 2.86 -0.78
N THR A 80 29.50 3.65 -0.36
CA THR A 80 30.92 3.30 -0.52
C THR A 80 31.34 2.14 0.38
N GLU A 81 32.39 1.40 0.02
CA GLU A 81 32.94 0.34 0.86
C GLU A 81 33.33 0.80 2.29
N ARG A 82 33.80 2.05 2.41
CA ARG A 82 34.08 2.66 3.73
C ARG A 82 32.79 2.84 4.54
N GLN A 83 31.72 3.35 3.92
CA GLN A 83 30.42 3.48 4.56
C GLN A 83 29.83 2.12 4.92
N LYS A 84 29.96 1.12 4.04
CA LYS A 84 29.51 -0.26 4.34
C LYS A 84 30.17 -0.77 5.61
N ARG A 85 31.51 -0.68 5.73
CA ARG A 85 32.23 -1.13 6.93
C ARG A 85 31.83 -0.36 8.19
N ALA A 86 31.73 0.96 8.10
CA ALA A 86 31.31 1.80 9.22
C ALA A 86 29.88 1.45 9.68
N LEU A 87 28.96 1.30 8.73
CA LEU A 87 27.58 0.89 8.97
C LEU A 87 27.50 -0.48 9.64
N ALA A 88 28.25 -1.48 9.15
CA ALA A 88 28.29 -2.80 9.77
C ALA A 88 28.78 -2.76 11.23
N ALA A 89 29.77 -1.92 11.54
CA ALA A 89 30.25 -1.73 12.90
C ALA A 89 29.17 -1.07 13.77
N SER A 90 28.63 0.06 13.34
CA SER A 90 27.59 0.79 14.08
C SER A 90 26.32 -0.04 14.31
N LEU A 91 25.89 -0.84 13.31
CA LEU A 91 24.71 -1.71 13.46
C LEU A 91 24.91 -2.79 14.53
N ARG A 92 26.14 -3.30 14.72
CA ARG A 92 26.44 -4.29 15.76
C ARG A 92 26.42 -3.68 17.17
N GLU A 93 26.66 -2.39 17.28
CA GLU A 93 26.63 -1.64 18.54
C GLU A 93 25.21 -1.22 18.96
N VAL A 94 24.23 -1.31 18.06
CA VAL A 94 22.84 -0.97 18.39
C VAL A 94 22.29 -1.92 19.46
N PRO A 95 21.80 -1.42 20.61
CA PRO A 95 21.27 -2.26 21.67
C PRO A 95 20.17 -3.21 21.20
N GLY A 96 20.32 -4.48 21.55
CA GLY A 96 19.38 -5.54 21.16
C GLY A 96 19.70 -6.22 19.82
N VAL A 97 20.68 -5.73 19.05
CA VAL A 97 21.17 -6.47 17.87
C VAL A 97 21.94 -7.73 18.32
N ALA A 98 21.62 -8.84 17.66
CA ALA A 98 22.23 -10.15 17.90
C ALA A 98 23.19 -10.55 16.78
N LYS A 99 22.83 -10.28 15.51
CA LYS A 99 23.62 -10.64 14.33
C LYS A 99 23.36 -9.63 13.22
N VAL A 100 24.42 -9.29 12.49
CA VAL A 100 24.38 -8.46 11.28
C VAL A 100 25.03 -9.24 10.15
N THR A 101 24.27 -9.53 9.10
CA THR A 101 24.73 -10.27 7.92
C THR A 101 24.66 -9.37 6.70
N PHE A 102 25.75 -9.27 5.95
CA PHE A 102 25.74 -8.57 4.66
C PHE A 102 25.14 -9.47 3.58
N GLU A 103 24.27 -8.91 2.75
CA GLU A 103 23.70 -9.56 1.57
C GLU A 103 24.01 -8.70 0.34
N ASP A 104 24.77 -9.27 -0.59
CA ASP A 104 25.09 -8.63 -1.86
C ASP A 104 23.89 -8.63 -2.82
N CYS A 105 23.93 -7.77 -3.83
CA CYS A 105 22.83 -7.60 -4.80
C CYS A 105 22.50 -8.88 -5.57
N ARG A 106 23.49 -9.75 -5.89
CA ARG A 106 23.24 -11.00 -6.63
C ARG A 106 22.51 -12.01 -5.74
N THR A 107 22.89 -12.11 -4.48
CA THR A 107 22.21 -12.95 -3.49
C THR A 107 20.79 -12.44 -3.25
N ALA A 108 20.61 -11.13 -3.05
CA ALA A 108 19.31 -10.51 -2.89
C ALA A 108 18.40 -10.71 -4.14
N TYR A 109 18.98 -10.62 -5.35
CA TYR A 109 18.26 -10.85 -6.60
C TYR A 109 17.76 -12.29 -6.77
N LYS A 110 18.58 -13.28 -6.41
CA LYS A 110 18.13 -14.69 -6.40
C LYS A 110 16.91 -14.88 -5.49
N ARG A 111 16.92 -14.23 -4.32
CA ARG A 111 15.79 -14.28 -3.38
C ARG A 111 14.56 -13.56 -3.93
N PHE A 112 14.73 -12.39 -4.57
CA PHE A 112 13.66 -11.69 -5.28
C PHE A 112 13.01 -12.56 -6.35
N ARG A 113 13.81 -13.15 -7.26
CA ARG A 113 13.28 -14.03 -8.32
C ARG A 113 12.50 -15.23 -7.78
N LYS A 114 12.91 -15.75 -6.63
CA LYS A 114 12.20 -16.85 -5.96
C LYS A 114 10.88 -16.37 -5.34
N ALA A 115 10.86 -15.19 -4.72
CA ALA A 115 9.67 -14.64 -4.07
C ALA A 115 8.59 -14.22 -5.08
N PHE A 116 9.00 -13.75 -6.26
CA PHE A 116 8.12 -13.27 -7.33
C PHE A 116 8.03 -14.24 -8.52
N ALA A 117 8.24 -15.54 -8.27
CA ALA A 117 8.29 -16.55 -9.34
C ALA A 117 6.95 -16.70 -10.09
N ASP A 118 5.84 -16.34 -9.45
CA ASP A 118 4.48 -16.31 -10.00
C ASP A 118 4.14 -14.99 -10.72
N GLN A 119 5.06 -14.03 -10.75
CA GLN A 119 4.87 -12.67 -11.30
C GLN A 119 5.95 -12.35 -12.34
N PRO A 120 5.90 -12.99 -13.52
CA PRO A 120 6.95 -12.86 -14.55
C PRO A 120 7.14 -11.42 -15.04
N ASP A 121 6.08 -10.62 -15.11
CA ASP A 121 6.15 -9.23 -15.54
C ASP A 121 6.98 -8.36 -14.58
N ILE A 122 6.91 -8.64 -13.27
CA ILE A 122 7.70 -7.94 -12.26
C ILE A 122 9.16 -8.40 -12.31
N VAL A 123 9.38 -9.71 -12.46
CA VAL A 123 10.73 -10.28 -12.59
C VAL A 123 11.45 -9.72 -13.82
N ALA A 124 10.73 -9.51 -14.93
CA ALA A 124 11.28 -8.96 -16.17
C ALA A 124 11.74 -7.49 -16.05
N LYS A 125 11.12 -6.71 -15.15
CA LYS A 125 11.45 -5.29 -14.92
C LYS A 125 12.68 -5.08 -14.02
N VAL A 126 13.19 -6.12 -13.37
CA VAL A 126 14.23 -6.00 -12.33
C VAL A 126 15.51 -6.75 -12.73
N ARG A 127 16.63 -6.02 -12.79
CA ARG A 127 17.97 -6.62 -12.93
C ARG A 127 18.62 -6.81 -11.56
N ALA A 128 19.69 -7.60 -11.51
CA ALA A 128 20.39 -7.86 -10.25
C ALA A 128 20.94 -6.57 -9.62
N GLU A 129 21.41 -5.65 -10.45
CA GLU A 129 21.97 -4.35 -10.05
C GLU A 129 20.89 -3.38 -9.54
N ASP A 130 19.62 -3.63 -9.87
CA ASP A 130 18.48 -2.86 -9.38
C ASP A 130 18.10 -3.25 -7.94
N VAL A 131 18.52 -4.42 -7.45
CA VAL A 131 18.26 -4.86 -6.08
C VAL A 131 19.37 -4.33 -5.16
N PRO A 132 19.05 -3.46 -4.17
CA PRO A 132 20.06 -2.92 -3.27
C PRO A 132 20.71 -4.03 -2.43
N GLU A 133 22.00 -3.87 -2.20
CA GLU A 133 22.68 -4.59 -1.13
C GLU A 133 22.03 -4.26 0.21
N SER A 134 22.15 -5.15 1.19
CA SER A 134 21.54 -4.92 2.49
C SER A 134 22.31 -5.53 3.66
N TYR A 135 22.07 -4.97 4.84
CA TYR A 135 22.37 -5.64 6.10
C TYR A 135 21.10 -6.28 6.66
N ARG A 136 21.12 -7.60 6.78
CA ARG A 136 20.07 -8.44 7.35
C ARG A 136 20.37 -8.67 8.84
N ILE A 137 19.52 -8.13 9.70
CA ILE A 137 19.74 -8.04 11.15
C ILE A 137 18.82 -9.02 11.88
N ARG A 138 19.37 -9.73 12.87
CA ARG A 138 18.62 -10.43 13.91
C ARG A 138 18.71 -9.68 15.22
N VAL A 139 17.61 -9.63 15.95
CA VAL A 139 17.53 -8.99 17.26
C VAL A 139 17.33 -10.02 18.38
N ARG A 140 17.76 -9.68 19.58
CA ARG A 140 17.54 -10.50 20.79
C ARG A 140 16.05 -10.49 21.15
N LYS A 141 15.55 -11.57 21.75
CA LYS A 141 14.18 -11.68 22.25
C LYS A 141 13.85 -10.48 23.17
N GLY A 142 12.67 -9.87 22.97
CA GLY A 142 12.23 -8.68 23.73
C GLY A 142 12.75 -7.34 23.19
N THR A 143 13.59 -7.34 22.15
CA THR A 143 14.03 -6.10 21.50
C THR A 143 12.88 -5.44 20.75
N LYS A 144 12.65 -4.15 21.01
CA LYS A 144 11.70 -3.33 20.25
C LYS A 144 12.30 -2.98 18.88
N LEU A 145 11.76 -3.54 17.79
CA LEU A 145 12.26 -3.33 16.41
C LEU A 145 12.34 -1.86 16.04
N ALA A 146 11.34 -1.06 16.43
CA ALA A 146 11.30 0.39 16.19
C ALA A 146 12.54 1.14 16.69
N LYS A 147 13.20 0.68 17.77
CA LYS A 147 14.45 1.29 18.24
C LYS A 147 15.62 1.01 17.29
N VAL A 148 15.72 -0.22 16.80
CA VAL A 148 16.75 -0.63 15.82
C VAL A 148 16.54 0.09 14.49
N VAL A 149 15.29 0.13 14.02
CA VAL A 149 14.90 0.87 12.81
C VAL A 149 15.22 2.36 12.96
N GLY A 150 14.86 2.96 14.09
CA GLY A 150 15.12 4.38 14.38
C GLY A 150 16.60 4.74 14.40
N ALA A 151 17.46 3.85 14.89
CA ALA A 151 18.92 4.02 14.87
C ALA A 151 19.49 3.89 13.46
N ALA A 152 19.08 2.86 12.71
CA ALA A 152 19.64 2.56 11.39
C ALA A 152 19.24 3.59 10.32
N LYS A 153 17.99 4.09 10.33
CA LYS A 153 17.45 4.95 9.25
C LYS A 153 18.15 6.30 9.09
N ARG A 154 18.93 6.73 10.09
CA ARG A 154 19.66 8.00 10.08
C ARG A 154 21.15 7.84 9.74
N MET A 155 21.59 6.63 9.44
CA MET A 155 22.99 6.36 9.15
C MET A 155 23.31 6.71 7.68
N PRO A 156 24.46 7.36 7.40
CA PRO A 156 24.88 7.67 6.03
C PRO A 156 24.99 6.41 5.16
N GLY A 157 24.50 6.46 3.93
CA GLY A 157 24.51 5.31 3.02
C GLY A 157 23.37 4.30 3.24
N VAL A 158 22.37 4.65 4.05
CA VAL A 158 21.12 3.87 4.18
C VAL A 158 20.04 4.52 3.32
N ALA A 159 19.43 3.74 2.44
CA ALA A 159 18.30 4.19 1.61
C ALA A 159 16.95 3.84 2.23
N ARG A 160 16.87 2.68 2.89
CA ARG A 160 15.62 2.21 3.50
C ARG A 160 15.91 1.27 4.66
N VAL A 161 15.03 1.30 5.65
CA VAL A 161 15.01 0.30 6.71
C VAL A 161 13.62 -0.28 6.79
N SER A 162 13.51 -1.61 6.72
CA SER A 162 12.28 -2.34 6.95
C SER A 162 12.46 -3.27 8.14
N ASP A 163 11.38 -3.58 8.84
CA ASP A 163 11.37 -4.63 9.85
C ASP A 163 10.33 -5.70 9.51
N ARG A 164 10.37 -6.83 10.22
CA ARG A 164 9.51 -7.97 9.90
C ARG A 164 8.02 -7.61 9.94
N THR A 165 7.61 -6.64 10.75
CA THR A 165 6.17 -6.30 10.86
C THR A 165 5.63 -5.68 9.58
N MET A 166 6.50 -5.06 8.78
CA MET A 166 6.18 -4.56 7.43
C MET A 166 6.10 -5.68 6.39
N THR A 167 6.70 -6.84 6.65
CA THR A 167 6.72 -7.99 5.71
C THR A 167 5.80 -9.13 6.12
N ASP A 168 5.39 -9.23 7.38
CA ASP A 168 4.71 -10.40 7.96
C ASP A 168 3.19 -10.24 8.12
N GLY A 169 2.54 -9.23 7.52
CA GLY A 169 1.09 -9.05 7.72
C GLY A 169 0.35 -8.07 6.83
N TYR A 170 0.99 -7.44 5.84
CA TYR A 170 0.31 -6.51 4.94
C TYR A 170 0.67 -6.82 3.49
N ASN A 171 -0.21 -7.53 2.80
CA ASN A 171 -0.12 -7.72 1.35
C ASN A 171 -1.51 -7.53 0.72
N PRO A 172 -1.94 -6.28 0.52
CA PRO A 172 -3.12 -6.00 -0.30
C PRO A 172 -2.97 -6.69 -1.67
N GLY A 173 -3.92 -7.57 -2.02
CA GLY A 173 -3.86 -8.38 -3.26
C GLY A 173 -3.58 -9.88 -3.08
N ARG A 174 -3.17 -10.35 -1.89
CA ARG A 174 -3.14 -11.81 -1.58
C ARG A 174 -4.37 -12.34 -0.87
N ASP A 175 -5.15 -11.47 -0.24
CA ASP A 175 -6.46 -11.87 0.23
C ASP A 175 -7.38 -12.03 -0.98
N LYS A 176 -7.71 -13.29 -1.29
CA LYS A 176 -8.55 -13.66 -2.43
C LYS A 176 -9.92 -12.99 -2.40
N ASP A 177 -10.36 -12.49 -1.25
CA ASP A 177 -11.66 -11.87 -1.04
C ASP A 177 -11.59 -10.33 -0.96
N ALA A 178 -10.38 -9.76 -0.94
CA ALA A 178 -10.17 -8.31 -0.95
C ALA A 178 -10.50 -7.69 -2.31
N ASP A 179 -10.80 -6.39 -2.28
CA ASP A 179 -11.00 -5.58 -3.48
C ASP A 179 -9.63 -5.19 -4.07
N ASP A 180 -9.48 -5.34 -5.38
CA ASP A 180 -8.24 -5.12 -6.13
C ASP A 180 -8.13 -3.70 -6.69
N VAL A 181 -9.27 -3.05 -6.98
CA VAL A 181 -9.32 -1.68 -7.50
C VAL A 181 -10.42 -0.91 -6.76
N ALA A 182 -10.08 0.27 -6.25
CA ALA A 182 -11.03 1.26 -5.76
C ALA A 182 -11.18 2.38 -6.79
N VAL A 183 -12.42 2.78 -7.08
CA VAL A 183 -12.76 3.89 -7.99
C VAL A 183 -13.51 4.93 -7.19
N PHE A 184 -12.87 6.07 -6.92
CA PHE A 184 -13.46 7.19 -6.22
C PHE A 184 -14.17 8.12 -7.20
N LEU A 185 -15.33 8.61 -6.78
CA LEU A 185 -16.21 9.40 -7.63
C LEU A 185 -16.07 10.89 -7.35
N CYS A 186 -16.34 11.68 -8.38
CA CYS A 186 -16.42 13.13 -8.26
C CYS A 186 -17.47 13.52 -7.21
N GLY A 187 -17.07 14.37 -6.28
CA GLY A 187 -17.89 14.84 -5.17
C GLY A 187 -17.48 16.26 -4.76
N ALA A 188 -18.07 16.78 -3.68
CA ALA A 188 -17.78 18.12 -3.20
C ALA A 188 -16.30 18.33 -2.82
N SER A 189 -15.63 17.28 -2.34
CA SER A 189 -14.22 17.30 -1.92
C SER A 189 -13.22 17.14 -3.06
N SER A 190 -13.64 16.70 -4.25
CA SER A 190 -12.77 16.39 -5.39
C SER A 190 -12.94 17.33 -6.59
N LEU A 191 -13.67 18.44 -6.42
CA LEU A 191 -13.92 19.44 -7.49
C LEU A 191 -12.65 20.10 -8.03
N GLU A 192 -11.57 20.13 -7.25
CA GLU A 192 -10.27 20.69 -7.67
C GLU A 192 -9.47 19.70 -8.53
N SER A 193 -9.90 18.44 -8.65
CA SER A 193 -9.28 17.50 -9.58
C SER A 193 -9.64 17.87 -11.02
N SER A 194 -8.65 17.85 -11.91
CA SER A 194 -8.86 18.24 -13.31
C SER A 194 -9.86 17.34 -14.04
N SER A 195 -10.01 16.08 -13.60
CA SER A 195 -11.01 15.13 -14.09
C SER A 195 -12.42 15.58 -13.70
N CYS A 196 -12.65 15.90 -12.43
CA CYS A 196 -13.94 16.36 -11.95
C CYS A 196 -14.31 17.75 -12.46
N GLU A 197 -13.36 18.67 -12.61
CA GLU A 197 -13.61 19.97 -13.23
C GLU A 197 -14.11 19.83 -14.67
N LYS A 198 -13.49 18.95 -15.47
CA LYS A 198 -13.91 18.65 -16.85
C LYS A 198 -15.29 18.01 -16.88
N TYR A 199 -15.54 17.05 -16.00
CA TYR A 199 -16.84 16.42 -15.88
C TYR A 199 -17.94 17.45 -15.56
N GLU A 200 -17.75 18.30 -14.54
CA GLU A 200 -18.68 19.37 -14.17
C GLU A 200 -18.99 20.31 -15.34
N LYS A 201 -17.98 20.71 -16.12
CA LYS A 201 -18.15 21.58 -17.29
C LYS A 201 -18.86 20.89 -18.45
N SER A 202 -18.78 19.57 -18.56
CA SER A 202 -19.44 18.80 -19.62
C SER A 202 -20.95 18.68 -19.42
N ARG A 203 -21.43 18.88 -18.18
CA ARG A 203 -22.85 18.76 -17.85
C ARG A 203 -23.63 20.00 -18.28
N THR A 204 -24.77 19.77 -18.90
CA THR A 204 -25.72 20.83 -19.31
C THR A 204 -26.56 21.37 -18.13
N SER A 205 -26.68 20.61 -17.02
CA SER A 205 -27.42 21.02 -15.82
C SER A 205 -26.49 21.25 -14.62
N LYS A 206 -26.64 22.40 -13.95
CA LYS A 206 -25.86 22.78 -12.73
C LYS A 206 -26.44 22.17 -11.44
N ARG A 207 -27.05 20.98 -11.49
CA ARG A 207 -27.61 20.34 -10.29
C ARG A 207 -26.54 19.44 -9.66
N GLY A 208 -26.25 19.70 -8.37
CA GLY A 208 -25.31 18.92 -7.56
C GLY A 208 -23.84 19.23 -7.83
N ARG A 209 -23.01 19.12 -6.78
CA ARG A 209 -21.53 19.08 -6.87
C ARG A 209 -21.12 17.60 -6.88
N GLY A 210 -20.54 17.10 -7.98
CA GLY A 210 -20.13 15.70 -8.10
C GLY A 210 -20.94 14.90 -9.13
N ILE A 211 -20.68 13.59 -9.16
CA ILE A 211 -21.30 12.65 -10.09
C ILE A 211 -22.82 12.60 -9.91
N THR A 212 -23.57 12.53 -11.01
CA THR A 212 -25.02 12.35 -10.98
C THR A 212 -25.38 10.91 -10.61
N ALA A 213 -26.62 10.69 -10.13
CA ALA A 213 -27.09 9.33 -9.85
C ALA A 213 -27.18 8.50 -11.13
N GLU A 214 -27.54 9.12 -12.25
CA GLU A 214 -27.61 8.51 -13.57
C GLU A 214 -26.23 8.04 -14.04
N ASP A 215 -25.23 8.94 -14.04
CA ASP A 215 -23.87 8.63 -14.49
C ASP A 215 -23.20 7.60 -13.58
N ARG A 216 -23.43 7.68 -12.25
CA ARG A 216 -22.95 6.68 -11.30
C ARG A 216 -23.56 5.31 -11.58
N ASN A 217 -24.86 5.23 -11.83
CA ASN A 217 -25.54 3.96 -12.11
C ASN A 217 -25.07 3.37 -13.46
N GLU A 218 -24.79 4.22 -14.45
CA GLU A 218 -24.19 3.82 -15.71
C GLU A 218 -22.79 3.25 -15.52
N LEU A 219 -21.90 4.00 -14.85
CA LEU A 219 -20.56 3.55 -14.53
C LEU A 219 -20.57 2.21 -13.79
N GLY A 220 -21.46 2.03 -12.81
CA GLY A 220 -21.61 0.77 -12.08
C GLY A 220 -22.03 -0.41 -12.98
N ARG A 221 -22.89 -0.18 -13.97
CA ARG A 221 -23.25 -1.21 -14.97
C ARG A 221 -22.08 -1.56 -15.88
N GLU A 222 -21.32 -0.57 -16.31
CA GLU A 222 -20.15 -0.77 -17.16
C GLU A 222 -19.05 -1.53 -16.44
N ILE A 223 -18.72 -1.16 -15.20
CA ILE A 223 -17.77 -1.89 -14.36
C ILE A 223 -18.21 -3.35 -14.23
N LYS A 224 -19.49 -3.59 -13.93
CA LYS A 224 -20.04 -4.95 -13.79
C LYS A 224 -19.98 -5.76 -15.09
N ALA A 225 -20.00 -5.09 -16.25
CA ALA A 225 -19.93 -5.73 -17.56
C ALA A 225 -18.49 -6.04 -18.02
N MET A 226 -17.47 -5.51 -17.33
CA MET A 226 -16.07 -5.77 -17.66
C MET A 226 -15.73 -7.27 -17.50
N PRO A 227 -15.12 -7.92 -18.50
CA PRO A 227 -14.80 -9.34 -18.43
C PRO A 227 -13.79 -9.68 -17.32
N GLU A 228 -12.99 -8.73 -16.87
CA GLU A 228 -12.02 -8.87 -15.78
C GLU A 228 -12.66 -8.87 -14.38
N VAL A 229 -13.89 -8.34 -14.26
CA VAL A 229 -14.53 -8.11 -12.96
C VAL A 229 -15.24 -9.37 -12.46
N LYS A 230 -14.95 -9.73 -11.21
CA LYS A 230 -15.62 -10.83 -10.48
C LYS A 230 -16.77 -10.28 -9.64
N ARG A 231 -16.55 -9.17 -8.94
CA ARG A 231 -17.54 -8.53 -8.08
C ARG A 231 -17.27 -7.03 -8.04
N VAL A 232 -18.35 -6.25 -8.00
CA VAL A 232 -18.29 -4.82 -7.68
C VAL A 232 -19.28 -4.53 -6.55
N ARG A 233 -18.86 -3.73 -5.58
CA ARG A 233 -19.74 -3.16 -4.56
C ARG A 233 -19.62 -1.65 -4.61
N PHE A 234 -20.74 -0.98 -4.34
CA PHE A 234 -20.78 0.47 -4.19
C PHE A 234 -20.75 0.81 -2.70
N GLU A 235 -19.89 1.74 -2.32
CA GLU A 235 -19.83 2.32 -1.00
C GLU A 235 -20.32 3.77 -1.09
N ASP A 236 -21.42 4.05 -0.40
CA ASP A 236 -21.95 5.40 -0.34
C ASP A 236 -21.18 6.26 0.68
N GLN A 237 -21.43 7.58 0.66
CA GLN A 237 -20.76 8.52 1.55
C GLN A 237 -21.02 8.24 3.05
N ALA A 238 -22.15 7.63 3.41
CA ALA A 238 -22.46 7.29 4.81
C ALA A 238 -21.64 6.10 5.28
N GLU A 239 -21.55 5.07 4.45
CA GLU A 239 -20.73 3.88 4.69
C GLU A 239 -19.25 4.25 4.74
N ALA A 240 -18.76 5.04 3.78
CA ALA A 240 -17.39 5.56 3.77
C ALA A 240 -17.05 6.32 5.06
N TYR A 241 -17.96 7.17 5.54
CA TYR A 241 -17.75 7.90 6.80
C TYR A 241 -17.77 6.98 8.04
N ALA A 242 -18.61 5.95 8.05
CA ALA A 242 -18.62 4.96 9.12
C ALA A 242 -17.30 4.17 9.15
N ASN A 243 -16.81 3.76 7.98
CA ASN A 243 -15.56 3.05 7.77
C ASN A 243 -14.35 3.91 8.16
N PHE A 244 -14.35 5.20 7.81
CA PHE A 244 -13.37 6.19 8.25
C PHE A 244 -13.32 6.28 9.78
N LYS A 245 -14.46 6.49 10.45
CA LYS A 245 -14.51 6.57 11.92
C LYS A 245 -13.98 5.32 12.60
N LYS A 246 -14.27 4.14 12.03
CA LYS A 246 -13.76 2.87 12.54
C LYS A 246 -12.24 2.77 12.38
N SER A 247 -11.71 3.17 11.24
CA SER A 247 -10.27 3.06 10.92
C SER A 247 -9.42 4.06 11.69
N PHE A 248 -10.00 5.20 12.06
CA PHE A 248 -9.32 6.27 12.81
C PHE A 248 -9.90 6.46 14.21
N ALA A 249 -10.44 5.39 14.82
CA ALA A 249 -11.05 5.44 16.15
C ALA A 249 -10.11 6.04 17.22
N ASP A 250 -8.80 5.85 17.05
CA ASP A 250 -7.76 6.34 17.97
C ASP A 250 -7.20 7.74 17.61
N ASN A 251 -7.77 8.42 16.62
CA ASN A 251 -7.30 9.74 16.15
C ASN A 251 -8.39 10.82 16.29
N GLU A 252 -8.63 11.28 17.51
CA GLU A 252 -9.67 12.27 17.83
C GLU A 252 -9.57 13.56 17.01
N ALA A 253 -8.36 14.06 16.77
CA ALA A 253 -8.14 15.29 16.01
C ALA A 253 -8.63 15.14 14.56
N LEU A 254 -8.32 14.00 13.94
CA LEU A 254 -8.75 13.71 12.57
C LEU A 254 -10.26 13.48 12.50
N LEU A 255 -10.83 12.76 13.47
CA LEU A 255 -12.28 12.56 13.57
C LEU A 255 -13.05 13.88 13.74
N ALA A 256 -12.53 14.81 14.54
CA ALA A 256 -13.13 16.12 14.76
C ALA A 256 -13.01 17.05 13.53
N ALA A 257 -11.99 16.86 12.70
CA ALA A 257 -11.72 17.68 11.52
C ALA A 257 -12.41 17.18 10.25
N THR A 258 -13.05 16.00 10.28
CA THR A 258 -13.60 15.35 9.09
C THR A 258 -15.11 15.24 9.19
N GLU A 259 -15.82 15.82 8.22
CA GLU A 259 -17.26 15.72 8.09
C GLU A 259 -17.64 14.60 7.11
N LYS A 260 -18.86 14.09 7.20
CA LYS A 260 -19.37 13.08 6.24
C LYS A 260 -19.23 13.55 4.79
N SER A 261 -19.45 14.84 4.52
CA SER A 261 -19.37 15.44 3.18
C SER A 261 -17.97 15.38 2.56
N ASP A 262 -16.94 15.14 3.36
CA ASP A 262 -15.56 15.02 2.89
C ASP A 262 -15.27 13.63 2.31
N MET A 263 -16.10 12.64 2.64
CA MET A 263 -15.94 11.27 2.17
C MET A 263 -16.41 11.12 0.71
N PRO A 264 -15.59 10.55 -0.18
CA PRO A 264 -16.02 10.25 -1.54
C PRO A 264 -16.92 9.00 -1.56
N GLU A 265 -17.90 8.99 -2.46
CA GLU A 265 -18.54 7.74 -2.89
C GLU A 265 -17.55 6.92 -3.71
N SER A 266 -17.63 5.59 -3.68
CA SER A 266 -16.68 4.75 -4.40
C SER A 266 -17.26 3.42 -4.88
N PHE A 267 -16.66 2.87 -5.93
CA PHE A 267 -16.81 1.47 -6.31
C PHE A 267 -15.58 0.68 -5.87
N TRP A 268 -15.81 -0.44 -5.20
CA TRP A 268 -14.77 -1.40 -4.84
C TRP A 268 -14.92 -2.65 -5.69
N ILE A 269 -13.84 -3.02 -6.37
CA ILE A 269 -13.86 -3.99 -7.45
C ILE A 269 -12.92 -5.14 -7.09
N GLN A 270 -13.48 -6.35 -7.04
CA GLN A 270 -12.73 -7.58 -7.03
C GLN A 270 -12.58 -8.08 -8.46
N LEU A 271 -11.36 -8.33 -8.89
CA LEU A 271 -11.03 -8.83 -10.20
C LEU A 271 -10.86 -10.35 -10.20
N LYS A 272 -10.88 -10.94 -11.39
CA LYS A 272 -10.41 -12.31 -11.59
C LYS A 272 -8.90 -12.37 -11.31
N SER A 273 -8.41 -13.56 -10.97
CA SER A 273 -7.01 -13.76 -10.56
C SER A 273 -6.01 -13.48 -11.68
N ASP A 274 -6.41 -13.69 -12.93
CA ASP A 274 -5.61 -13.48 -14.14
C ASP A 274 -5.74 -12.06 -14.72
N ALA A 275 -6.62 -11.23 -14.16
CA ALA A 275 -6.82 -9.87 -14.61
C ALA A 275 -5.61 -8.98 -14.28
N ASP A 276 -5.29 -8.09 -15.20
CA ASP A 276 -4.31 -7.01 -15.01
C ASP A 276 -5.00 -5.82 -14.32
N SER A 277 -4.77 -5.67 -13.01
CA SER A 277 -5.41 -4.63 -12.19
C SER A 277 -5.02 -3.22 -12.63
N SER A 278 -3.77 -3.03 -13.08
CA SER A 278 -3.26 -1.73 -13.48
C SER A 278 -3.91 -1.26 -14.78
N LYS A 279 -4.12 -2.18 -15.74
CA LYS A 279 -4.92 -1.87 -16.95
C LYS A 279 -6.36 -1.53 -16.62
N VAL A 280 -7.01 -2.29 -15.73
CA VAL A 280 -8.39 -2.02 -15.32
C VAL A 280 -8.52 -0.66 -14.65
N ALA A 281 -7.64 -0.34 -13.68
CA ALA A 281 -7.60 0.95 -13.02
C ALA A 281 -7.39 2.09 -14.03
N ALA A 282 -6.43 1.96 -14.95
CA ALA A 282 -6.14 2.97 -15.96
C ALA A 282 -7.28 3.21 -16.97
N VAL A 283 -8.11 2.20 -17.25
CA VAL A 283 -9.34 2.36 -18.05
C VAL A 283 -10.40 3.11 -17.26
N LEU A 284 -10.59 2.75 -15.98
CA LEU A 284 -11.60 3.35 -15.11
C LEU A 284 -11.29 4.80 -14.73
N GLU A 285 -10.02 5.14 -14.56
CA GLU A 285 -9.53 6.51 -14.30
C GLU A 285 -10.03 7.52 -15.35
N LYS A 286 -10.22 7.07 -16.58
CA LYS A 286 -10.61 7.93 -17.71
C LYS A 286 -12.12 8.10 -17.84
N ARG A 287 -12.91 7.45 -16.99
CA ARG A 287 -14.38 7.48 -17.08
C ARG A 287 -14.93 8.81 -16.56
N PRO A 288 -15.96 9.39 -17.21
CA PRO A 288 -16.66 10.56 -16.70
C PRO A 288 -17.16 10.33 -15.26
N GLY A 289 -16.95 11.31 -14.39
CA GLY A 289 -17.38 11.24 -13.00
C GLY A 289 -16.45 10.47 -12.06
N VAL A 290 -15.33 9.94 -12.54
CA VAL A 290 -14.26 9.35 -11.71
C VAL A 290 -13.26 10.43 -11.31
N SER A 291 -12.95 10.51 -10.02
CA SER A 291 -11.94 11.43 -9.48
C SER A 291 -10.55 10.81 -9.43
N GLU A 292 -10.48 9.54 -9.01
CA GLU A 292 -9.24 8.80 -8.81
C GLU A 292 -9.52 7.30 -8.77
N THR A 293 -8.56 6.49 -9.19
CA THR A 293 -8.52 5.05 -9.04
C THR A 293 -7.29 4.64 -8.25
N ILE A 294 -7.46 3.62 -7.41
CA ILE A 294 -6.38 3.02 -6.64
C ILE A 294 -6.29 1.55 -7.00
N ASP A 295 -5.16 1.15 -7.57
CA ASP A 295 -4.80 -0.25 -7.75
C ASP A 295 -4.26 -0.80 -6.42
N MET A 296 -5.13 -1.46 -5.68
CA MET A 296 -4.83 -2.06 -4.38
C MET A 296 -3.85 -3.22 -4.51
N ARG A 297 -3.97 -4.00 -5.58
CA ARG A 297 -3.06 -5.13 -5.84
C ARG A 297 -1.63 -4.63 -6.08
N CYS A 298 -1.49 -3.56 -6.87
CA CYS A 298 -0.21 -2.86 -7.07
C CYS A 298 0.29 -2.25 -5.75
N LEU A 299 -0.56 -1.58 -4.97
CA LEU A 299 -0.15 -1.00 -3.68
C LEU A 299 0.47 -2.05 -2.74
N GLY A 300 -0.15 -3.21 -2.60
CA GLY A 300 0.38 -4.27 -1.73
C GLY A 300 1.63 -4.94 -2.28
N MET A 301 1.67 -5.20 -3.58
CA MET A 301 2.86 -5.68 -4.27
C MET A 301 4.03 -4.71 -4.11
N GLY A 302 3.79 -3.41 -4.29
CA GLY A 302 4.76 -2.34 -4.10
C GLY A 302 5.29 -2.29 -2.67
N ALA A 303 4.42 -2.50 -1.67
CA ALA A 303 4.84 -2.61 -0.28
C ALA A 303 5.76 -3.83 -0.05
N GLU A 304 5.46 -4.99 -0.64
CA GLU A 304 6.30 -6.19 -0.55
C GLU A 304 7.67 -5.98 -1.24
N LEU A 305 7.68 -5.40 -2.44
CA LEU A 305 8.90 -5.01 -3.15
C LEU A 305 9.75 -4.05 -2.31
N ALA A 306 9.12 -3.05 -1.71
CA ALA A 306 9.81 -2.04 -0.93
C ALA A 306 10.37 -2.58 0.39
N ALA A 307 9.56 -3.32 1.15
CA ALA A 307 9.91 -3.82 2.48
C ALA A 307 10.79 -5.08 2.42
N GLY A 308 10.51 -6.01 1.51
CA GLY A 308 11.25 -7.27 1.39
C GLY A 308 12.58 -7.13 0.63
N HIS A 309 12.59 -6.28 -0.40
CA HIS A 309 13.64 -6.24 -1.42
C HIS A 309 14.28 -4.87 -1.62
N GLY A 310 13.81 -3.82 -0.95
CA GLY A 310 14.37 -2.47 -1.10
C GLY A 310 14.12 -1.86 -2.49
N LEU A 311 13.20 -2.43 -3.27
CA LEU A 311 12.89 -2.01 -4.63
C LEU A 311 11.88 -0.84 -4.63
N SER A 312 11.70 -0.21 -5.78
CA SER A 312 10.66 0.81 -5.96
C SER A 312 9.27 0.18 -5.89
N PRO A 313 8.31 0.77 -5.17
CA PRO A 313 6.93 0.28 -5.17
C PRO A 313 6.27 0.38 -6.56
N ASP A 314 6.69 1.33 -7.40
CA ASP A 314 6.06 1.61 -8.70
C ASP A 314 6.32 0.55 -9.78
N LEU A 315 7.12 -0.49 -9.49
CA LEU A 315 7.36 -1.59 -10.45
C LEU A 315 6.10 -2.39 -10.77
N CYS A 316 5.05 -2.25 -9.95
CA CYS A 316 3.79 -2.93 -10.13
C CYS A 316 2.88 -2.35 -11.23
N GLY A 317 3.10 -1.09 -11.63
CA GLY A 317 2.32 -0.40 -12.66
C GLY A 317 2.87 -0.55 -14.08
#